data_AF-A0AAU8GBJ4-F1
#
_entry.id   AF-A0AAU8GBJ4-F1
#
_cell.length_a   1.000
_cell.length_b   1.000
_cell.length_c   1.000
_cell.angle_alpha   90.00
_cell.angle_beta   90.00
_cell.angle_gamma   90.00
#
_symmetry.space_group_name_H-M   'P 1'
#
loop_
_entity.id
_entity.type
_entity.pdbx_description
1 polymer ?
#
loop_
_entity_poly.entity_id
_entity_poly.type
_entity_poly.pdbx_seq_one_letter_code
_entity_poly.pdbx_strand_id
1 'polypeptide(L)'
;MGLTLGEAIRHITNKNYALVAGDLFEDCFGRKYGTSAAIPAKDKAQWPIKLEEKLKSIHQLKLAEGEYKRTRQDIASDTYLEVKEWLEDSIGIPHPEIDRTFKLGIK
;
A
#
# COMPACT_ATOMS: atom_id res chain seq x y z
N MET A 1 -10.40 -11.74 6.32
CA MET A 1 -9.12 -12.05 5.63
C MET A 1 -8.79 -10.88 4.74
N GLY A 2 -7.54 -10.41 4.74
CA GLY A 2 -7.09 -9.26 3.94
C GLY A 2 -6.45 -9.74 2.64
N LEU A 3 -6.24 -8.84 1.69
CA LEU A 3 -5.53 -9.14 0.45
C LEU A 3 -4.11 -9.60 0.78
N THR A 4 -3.70 -10.71 0.18
CA THR A 4 -2.29 -11.10 0.20
C THR A 4 -1.47 -10.13 -0.65
N LEU A 5 -0.15 -10.05 -0.38
CA LEU A 5 0.75 -9.19 -1.17
C LEU A 5 0.63 -9.46 -2.68
N GLY A 6 0.48 -10.72 -3.08
CA GLY A 6 0.30 -11.11 -4.48
C GLY A 6 -1.01 -10.60 -5.10
N GLU A 7 -2.11 -10.59 -4.33
CA GLU A 7 -3.39 -10.02 -4.76
C GLU A 7 -3.32 -8.50 -4.86
N ALA A 8 -2.71 -7.83 -3.88
CA ALA A 8 -2.52 -6.38 -3.92
C ALA A 8 -1.70 -5.95 -5.14
N ILE A 9 -0.60 -6.64 -5.44
CA ILE A 9 0.23 -6.41 -6.64
C ILE A 9 -0.57 -6.62 -7.92
N ARG A 10 -1.39 -7.67 -7.98
CA ARG A 10 -2.27 -7.93 -9.13
C ARG A 10 -3.29 -6.81 -9.30
N HIS A 11 -3.87 -6.29 -8.23
CA HIS A 11 -4.82 -5.19 -8.29
C HIS A 11 -4.16 -3.86 -8.71
N ILE A 12 -2.97 -3.53 -8.19
CA ILE A 12 -2.19 -2.35 -8.60
C ILE A 12 -1.81 -2.45 -10.09
N THR A 13 -1.34 -3.62 -10.53
CA THR A 13 -1.00 -3.86 -11.95
C THR A 13 -2.22 -3.68 -12.87
N ASN A 14 -3.40 -4.11 -12.42
CA ASN A 14 -4.68 -3.92 -13.12
C ASN A 14 -5.29 -2.53 -12.92
N LYS A 15 -4.59 -1.60 -12.23
CA LYS A 15 -5.07 -0.25 -11.91
C LYS A 15 -6.34 -0.22 -11.06
N ASN A 16 -6.63 -1.29 -10.33
CA ASN A 16 -7.72 -1.41 -9.38
C ASN A 16 -7.27 -0.92 -7.99
N TYR A 17 -6.90 0.35 -7.90
CA TYR A 17 -6.35 0.95 -6.67
C TYR A 17 -7.37 1.01 -5.53
N ALA A 18 -8.66 1.15 -5.82
CA ALA A 18 -9.75 1.20 -4.83
C ALA A 18 -9.77 -0.01 -3.90
N LEU A 19 -9.58 -1.22 -4.46
CA LEU A 19 -9.55 -2.47 -3.68
C LEU A 19 -8.36 -2.51 -2.73
N VAL A 20 -7.20 -2.05 -3.20
CA VAL A 20 -5.96 -2.03 -2.41
C VAL A 20 -6.00 -0.95 -1.35
N ALA A 21 -6.58 0.21 -1.66
CA ALA A 21 -6.80 1.30 -0.71
C ALA A 21 -7.77 0.87 0.40
N GLY A 22 -8.87 0.19 0.05
CA GLY A 22 -9.83 -0.34 1.01
C GLY A 22 -9.21 -1.38 1.94
N ASP A 23 -8.41 -2.30 1.39
CA ASP A 23 -7.73 -3.33 2.18
C ASP A 23 -6.65 -2.75 3.08
N LEU A 24 -5.79 -1.84 2.59
CA LEU A 24 -4.80 -1.13 3.41
C LEU A 24 -5.46 -0.33 4.52
N PHE A 25 -6.61 0.28 4.22
CA PHE A 25 -7.40 0.98 5.21
C PHE A 25 -7.93 0.01 6.28
N GLU A 26 -8.56 -1.11 5.90
CA GLU A 26 -9.05 -2.09 6.87
C GLU A 26 -7.92 -2.77 7.67
N ASP A 27 -6.77 -3.04 7.04
CA ASP A 27 -5.62 -3.65 7.69
C ASP A 27 -5.03 -2.72 8.75
N CYS A 28 -4.73 -1.47 8.39
CA CYS A 28 -4.15 -0.51 9.32
C CYS A 28 -5.18 0.03 10.33
N PHE A 29 -6.36 0.46 9.90
CA PHE A 29 -7.34 1.13 10.77
C PHE A 29 -8.36 0.20 11.42
N GLY A 30 -8.55 -1.00 10.89
CA GLY A 30 -9.51 -1.98 11.41
C GLY A 30 -8.84 -3.07 12.23
N ARG A 31 -7.93 -3.83 11.61
CA ARG A 31 -7.46 -5.12 12.14
C ARG A 31 -6.17 -5.05 12.94
N LYS A 32 -5.14 -4.35 12.46
CA LYS A 32 -3.83 -4.28 13.13
C LYS A 32 -3.72 -3.16 14.13
N TYR A 33 -4.21 -1.96 13.79
CA TYR A 33 -3.95 -0.77 14.61
C TYR A 33 -5.18 0.05 14.97
N GLY A 34 -6.39 -0.52 14.87
CA GLY A 34 -7.64 0.21 15.13
C GLY A 34 -7.73 0.89 16.51
N THR A 35 -7.00 0.40 17.51
CA THR A 35 -6.87 0.99 18.86
C THR A 35 -5.64 1.90 19.04
N SER A 36 -4.63 1.80 18.18
CA SER A 36 -3.37 2.57 18.28
C SER A 36 -3.26 3.70 17.26
N ALA A 37 -4.06 3.69 16.19
CA ALA A 37 -4.09 4.75 15.19
C ALA A 37 -4.72 6.02 15.79
N ALA A 38 -3.87 7.01 16.09
CA ALA A 38 -4.27 8.30 16.67
C ALA A 38 -4.90 9.23 15.61
N ILE A 39 -5.97 8.77 14.95
CA ILE A 39 -6.61 9.52 13.87
C ILE A 39 -8.05 9.87 14.24
N PRO A 40 -8.41 11.17 14.22
CA PRO A 40 -9.76 11.61 14.51
C PRO A 40 -10.75 10.99 13.52
N ALA A 41 -11.90 10.52 14.01
CA ALA A 41 -12.93 9.83 13.21
C ALA A 41 -13.43 10.63 11.99
N LYS A 42 -13.28 11.96 12.01
CA LYS A 42 -13.61 12.85 10.87
C LYS A 42 -12.68 12.66 9.67
N ASP A 43 -11.43 12.27 9.89
CA ASP A 43 -10.46 12.03 8.81
C ASP A 43 -10.55 10.61 8.25
N LYS A 44 -11.08 9.64 9.03
CA LYS A 44 -11.23 8.22 8.62
C LYS A 44 -11.96 8.04 7.28
N ALA A 45 -12.95 8.87 6.98
CA ALA A 45 -13.69 8.81 5.70
C ALA A 45 -12.87 9.28 4.48
N GLN A 46 -11.82 10.08 4.68
CA GLN A 46 -10.97 10.58 3.60
C GLN A 46 -9.77 9.67 3.30
N TRP A 47 -9.41 8.78 4.23
CA TRP A 47 -8.24 7.91 4.08
C TRP A 47 -8.31 6.95 2.89
N PRO A 48 -9.42 6.27 2.59
CA PRO A 48 -9.51 5.44 1.39
C PRO A 48 -9.24 6.23 0.10
N ILE A 49 -9.74 7.46 0.02
CA ILE A 49 -9.54 8.35 -1.12
C ILE A 49 -8.06 8.79 -1.20
N LYS A 50 -7.48 9.23 -0.07
CA LYS A 50 -6.06 9.61 0.02
C LYS A 50 -5.14 8.44 -0.35
N LEU A 51 -5.46 7.21 0.09
CA LEU A 51 -4.71 6.00 -0.24
C LEU A 51 -4.79 5.67 -1.72
N GLU A 52 -5.97 5.78 -2.32
CA GLU A 52 -6.16 5.55 -3.75
C GLU A 52 -5.35 6.54 -4.59
N GLU A 53 -5.42 7.84 -4.26
CA GLU A 53 -4.65 8.88 -4.94
C GLU A 53 -3.14 8.67 -4.78
N LYS A 54 -2.69 8.29 -3.58
CA LYS A 54 -1.28 8.00 -3.29
C LYS A 54 -0.78 6.78 -4.06
N LEU A 55 -1.54 5.68 -4.09
CA LEU A 55 -1.26 4.48 -4.88
C LEU A 55 -1.12 4.83 -6.37
N LYS A 56 -2.06 5.61 -6.90
CA LYS A 56 -2.04 6.04 -8.30
C LYS A 56 -0.82 6.91 -8.62
N SER A 57 -0.52 7.88 -7.74
CA SER A 57 0.61 8.79 -7.92
C SER A 57 1.95 8.06 -7.90
N ILE A 58 2.18 7.21 -6.89
CA ILE A 58 3.42 6.43 -6.77
C ILE A 58 3.54 5.43 -7.93
N HIS A 59 2.46 4.72 -8.28
CA HIS A 59 2.49 3.78 -9.39
C HIS A 59 2.83 4.48 -10.71
N GLN A 60 2.25 5.66 -10.98
CA GLN A 60 2.55 6.44 -12.18
C GLN A 60 3.99 6.96 -12.20
N LEU A 61 4.50 7.47 -11.07
CA LEU A 61 5.88 7.91 -10.94
C LEU A 61 6.87 6.76 -11.21
N LYS A 62 6.64 5.60 -10.58
CA LYS A 62 7.52 4.42 -10.76
C LYS A 62 7.38 3.78 -12.14
N LEU A 63 6.22 3.89 -12.79
CA LEU A 63 6.07 3.51 -14.20
C LEU A 63 6.90 4.43 -15.11
N ALA A 64 6.93 5.73 -14.84
CA ALA A 64 7.74 6.69 -15.59
C ALA A 64 9.25 6.54 -15.32
N GLU A 65 9.66 6.23 -14.08
CA GLU A 65 11.05 5.94 -13.72
C GLU A 65 11.52 4.55 -14.22
N GLY A 66 10.62 3.58 -14.22
CA GLY A 66 10.91 2.16 -14.40
C GLY A 66 10.92 1.68 -15.85
N GLU A 67 10.71 2.57 -16.81
CA GLU A 67 10.40 2.26 -18.23
C GLU A 67 11.46 1.36 -18.92
N TYR A 68 12.65 1.19 -18.34
CA TYR A 68 13.74 0.37 -18.89
C TYR A 68 14.41 -0.65 -17.94
N LYS A 69 13.99 -0.83 -16.67
CA LYS A 69 14.75 -1.66 -15.69
C LYS A 69 13.96 -2.63 -14.80
N ARG A 70 12.63 -2.50 -14.66
CA ARG A 70 11.84 -3.30 -13.69
C ARG A 70 10.57 -3.88 -14.33
N THR A 71 10.12 -5.03 -13.86
CA THR A 71 8.85 -5.61 -14.35
C THR A 71 7.66 -4.83 -13.78
N ARG A 72 6.50 -4.89 -14.46
CA ARG A 72 5.25 -4.29 -13.94
C ARG A 72 4.88 -4.81 -12.55
N GLN A 73 5.22 -6.06 -12.24
CA GLN A 73 4.99 -6.66 -10.93
C GLN A 73 5.94 -6.10 -9.87
N ASP A 74 7.22 -5.88 -10.19
CA ASP A 74 8.18 -5.23 -9.29
C ASP A 74 7.72 -3.80 -8.96
N ILE A 75 7.31 -3.04 -9.98
CA ILE A 75 6.80 -1.68 -9.82
C ILE A 75 5.56 -1.67 -8.90
N ALA A 76 4.63 -2.60 -9.10
CA ALA A 76 3.43 -2.72 -8.29
C ALA A 76 3.74 -3.16 -6.84
N SER A 77 4.72 -4.04 -6.64
CA SER A 77 5.19 -4.47 -5.32
C SER A 77 5.82 -3.31 -4.55
N ASP A 78 6.71 -2.58 -5.21
CA ASP A 78 7.40 -1.42 -4.64
C ASP A 78 6.41 -0.29 -4.31
N THR A 79 5.41 -0.08 -5.19
CA THR A 79 4.29 0.84 -4.94
C THR A 79 3.51 0.46 -3.69
N TYR A 80 3.15 -0.82 -3.53
CA TYR A 80 2.38 -1.28 -2.37
C TYR A 80 3.17 -1.06 -1.06
N LEU A 81 4.45 -1.42 -1.05
CA LEU A 81 5.31 -1.26 0.12
C LEU A 81 5.52 0.20 0.50
N GLU A 82 5.74 1.07 -0.49
CA GLU A 82 5.96 2.50 -0.25
C GLU A 82 4.69 3.20 0.27
N VAL A 83 3.51 2.84 -0.25
CA VAL A 83 2.24 3.37 0.29
C VAL A 83 1.95 2.84 1.69
N LYS A 84 2.26 1.56 1.94
CA LYS A 84 2.11 0.99 3.28
C LYS A 84 3.03 1.67 4.29
N GLU A 85 4.30 1.88 3.95
CA GLU A 85 5.26 2.63 4.78
C GLU A 85 4.76 4.05 5.05
N TRP A 86 4.33 4.76 4.01
CA TRP A 86 3.74 6.08 4.15
C TRP A 86 2.50 6.09 5.06
N LEU A 87 1.64 5.08 4.94
CA LEU A 87 0.44 4.97 5.75
C LEU A 87 0.82 4.75 7.22
N GLU A 88 1.72 3.82 7.50
CA GLU A 88 2.20 3.51 8.86
C GLU A 88 2.90 4.70 9.53
N ASP A 89 3.71 5.46 8.78
CA ASP A 89 4.34 6.71 9.25
C ASP A 89 3.29 7.78 9.55
N SER A 90 2.31 7.94 8.66
CA SER A 90 1.25 8.95 8.81
C SER A 90 0.30 8.66 9.97
N ILE A 91 0.20 7.40 10.41
CA ILE A 91 -0.61 7.00 11.58
C ILE A 91 0.22 6.92 12.87
N GLY A 92 1.53 7.22 12.81
CA GLY A 92 2.44 7.30 13.95
C GLY A 92 2.82 5.95 14.55
N ILE A 93 2.83 4.90 13.73
CA ILE A 93 3.04 3.52 14.18
C ILE A 93 4.45 3.07 13.80
N PRO A 94 5.25 2.53 14.75
CA PRO A 94 6.58 2.05 14.44
C PRO A 94 6.52 0.93 13.39
N HIS A 95 7.57 0.78 12.58
CA HIS A 95 7.66 -0.19 11.47
C HIS A 95 8.40 -1.50 11.86
N PRO A 96 7.82 -2.43 12.63
CA PRO A 96 8.49 -3.70 12.93
C PRO A 96 8.43 -4.71 11.77
N GLU A 97 7.55 -4.53 10.78
CA GLU A 97 7.22 -5.55 9.77
C GLU A 97 7.58 -5.19 8.31
N ILE A 98 8.22 -4.04 8.03
CA ILE A 98 8.65 -3.71 6.65
C ILE A 98 9.96 -4.44 6.34
N ASP A 99 9.83 -5.72 6.02
CA ASP A 99 10.91 -6.51 5.49
C ASP A 99 11.09 -6.18 3.99
N ARG A 100 11.91 -5.15 3.71
CA ARG A 100 12.30 -4.77 2.33
C ARG A 100 13.05 -5.89 1.58
N THR A 101 13.29 -7.04 2.23
CA THR A 101 13.91 -8.22 1.64
C THR A 101 12.88 -9.15 0.97
N PHE A 102 11.58 -8.93 1.14
CA PHE A 102 10.55 -9.77 0.53
C PHE A 102 10.45 -9.54 -0.98
N LYS A 103 11.24 -10.31 -1.74
CA LYS A 103 11.08 -10.47 -3.19
C LYS A 103 10.12 -11.61 -3.45
N LEU A 104 9.01 -11.32 -4.15
CA LEU A 104 8.15 -12.36 -4.71
C LEU A 104 8.97 -13.19 -5.72
N GLY A 105 9.39 -14.39 -5.30
CA GLY A 105 9.89 -15.41 -6.20
C GLY A 105 11.35 -15.86 -6.06
N ILE A 106 11.85 -16.14 -4.85
CA ILE A 106 12.95 -17.11 -4.71
C ILE A 106 12.64 -18.11 -3.60
N LYS A 107 12.12 -19.27 -4.00
CA LYS A 107 12.63 -20.55 -3.52
C LYS A 107 12.60 -21.55 -4.67
#